data_AF-A0A957Y7C1-F1
#
_entry.id   AF-A0A957Y7C1-F1
#
_cell.length_a   1.000
_cell.length_b   1.000
_cell.length_c   1.000
_cell.angle_alpha   90.00
_cell.angle_beta   90.00
_cell.angle_gamma   90.00
#
_symmetry.space_group_name_H-M   'P 1'
#
loop_
_entity.id
_entity.type
_entity.pdbx_description
1 polymer ?
#
loop_
_entity_poly.entity_id
_entity_poly.type
_entity_poly.pdbx_seq_one_letter_code
_entity_poly.pdbx_strand_id
1 'polypeptide(L)'
;GGDMIQMVTFEKTEYADLPNKFEAGTPNIAGVIGLGAALDWLNAIGLDAVAAHEHDLLEYATPRLNEIPGLKIMGTARDKAALAAFTMQGIHPHDIGTILDREGVAIRAGHHCAQPVMQRYGVPATARASFAVYNTRDEVDALVAALWKVKELFE
;
A
#
# COMPACT_ATOMS: atom_id res chain seq x y z
N GLY A 1 5.86 -26.14 20.96
CA GLY A 1 7.13 -25.64 20.42
C GLY A 1 7.98 -25.11 21.56
N GLY A 2 9.28 -24.90 21.34
CA GLY A 2 10.11 -24.15 22.29
C GLY A 2 9.49 -22.79 22.63
N ASP A 3 9.83 -22.23 23.78
CA ASP A 3 9.30 -20.98 24.37
C ASP A 3 7.80 -20.95 24.74
N MET A 4 6.91 -21.58 23.96
CA MET A 4 5.47 -21.64 24.24
C MET A 4 5.11 -22.52 25.45
N ILE A 5 5.93 -23.52 25.75
CA ILE A 5 5.63 -24.54 26.75
C ILE A 5 6.47 -24.30 27.99
N GLN A 6 5.81 -24.20 29.14
CA GLN A 6 6.46 -24.11 30.44
C GLN A 6 6.81 -25.51 30.96
N MET A 7 5.87 -26.45 30.90
CA MET A 7 6.08 -27.83 31.37
C MET A 7 5.20 -28.83 30.61
N VAL A 8 5.72 -30.03 30.40
CA VAL A 8 4.96 -31.17 29.85
C VAL A 8 5.10 -32.37 30.78
N THR A 9 3.98 -32.95 31.19
CA THR A 9 3.87 -34.30 31.75
C THR A 9 3.01 -35.16 30.82
N PHE A 10 2.89 -36.46 31.09
CA PHE A 10 1.98 -37.32 30.31
C PHE A 10 0.51 -36.92 30.47
N GLU A 11 0.15 -36.38 31.64
CA GLU A 11 -1.22 -36.04 32.02
C GLU A 11 -1.59 -34.58 31.69
N LYS A 12 -0.60 -33.68 31.59
CA LYS A 12 -0.84 -32.24 31.50
C LYS A 12 0.23 -31.53 30.69
N THR A 13 -0.19 -30.48 29.99
CA THR A 13 0.71 -29.46 29.43
C THR A 13 0.42 -28.12 30.10
N GLU A 14 1.47 -27.48 30.58
CA GLU A 14 1.47 -26.12 31.11
C GLU A 14 2.11 -25.20 30.07
N TYR A 15 1.35 -24.20 29.64
CA TYR A 15 1.80 -23.20 28.67
C TYR A 15 2.56 -22.09 29.39
N ALA A 16 3.54 -21.50 28.72
CA ALA A 16 4.20 -20.29 29.19
C ALA A 16 3.22 -19.12 29.33
N ASP A 17 3.62 -18.11 30.11
CA ASP A 17 2.91 -16.85 30.22
C ASP A 17 2.94 -16.05 28.90
N LEU A 18 2.16 -14.98 28.84
CA LEU A 18 2.15 -14.08 27.69
C LEU A 18 3.45 -13.26 27.62
N PRO A 19 4.00 -12.97 26.42
CA PRO A 19 3.44 -13.30 25.10
C PRO A 19 3.79 -14.70 24.59
N ASN A 20 4.79 -15.38 25.18
CA ASN A 20 5.41 -16.60 24.68
C ASN A 20 4.42 -17.75 24.42
N LYS A 21 3.30 -17.79 25.14
CA LYS A 21 2.18 -18.70 24.85
C LYS A 21 1.75 -18.72 23.36
N PHE A 22 1.94 -17.63 22.63
CA PHE A 22 1.57 -17.51 21.23
C PHE A 22 2.76 -17.49 20.25
N GLU A 23 3.99 -17.67 20.75
CA GLU A 23 5.23 -17.57 19.97
C GLU A 23 5.96 -18.91 19.98
N ALA A 24 5.33 -19.93 19.39
CA ALA A 24 5.86 -21.28 19.42
C ALA A 24 7.08 -21.47 18.50
N GLY A 25 8.16 -21.98 19.07
CA GLY A 25 9.39 -22.28 18.33
C GLY A 25 10.26 -21.04 18.13
N THR A 26 11.36 -21.20 17.39
CA THR A 26 12.29 -20.11 17.14
C THR A 26 11.58 -18.99 16.37
N PRO A 27 11.50 -17.76 16.93
CA PRO A 27 10.83 -16.66 16.28
C PRO A 27 11.65 -16.13 15.10
N ASN A 28 11.08 -15.20 14.33
CA ASN A 28 11.83 -14.44 13.34
C ASN A 28 12.72 -13.38 14.01
N ILE A 29 13.79 -13.84 14.67
CA ILE A 29 14.68 -13.03 15.52
C ILE A 29 15.21 -11.82 14.74
N ALA A 30 15.79 -12.05 13.55
CA ALA A 30 16.33 -10.98 12.73
C ALA A 30 15.25 -10.01 12.24
N GLY A 31 14.06 -10.51 11.89
CA GLY A 31 12.95 -9.68 11.46
C GLY A 31 12.43 -8.74 12.55
N VAL A 32 12.34 -9.20 13.80
CA VAL A 32 11.90 -8.35 14.92
C VAL A 32 12.93 -7.26 15.24
N ILE A 33 14.22 -7.59 15.19
CA ILE A 33 15.29 -6.59 15.36
C ILE A 33 15.23 -5.55 14.24
N GLY A 34 15.07 -5.99 12.99
CA GLY A 34 14.94 -5.09 11.84
C GLY A 34 13.68 -4.20 11.91
N LEU A 35 12.56 -4.74 12.40
CA LEU A 35 11.35 -3.97 12.66
C LEU A 35 11.59 -2.89 13.72
N GLY A 36 12.32 -3.21 14.80
CA GLY A 36 12.73 -2.21 15.80
C GLY A 36 13.50 -1.05 15.18
N ALA A 37 14.51 -1.34 14.36
CA ALA A 37 15.28 -0.32 13.67
C ALA A 37 14.43 0.53 12.69
N ALA A 38 13.47 -0.08 11.99
CA ALA A 38 12.55 0.65 11.11
C ALA A 38 11.62 1.60 11.89
N LEU A 39 11.14 1.17 13.08
CA LEU A 39 10.35 2.01 13.97
C LEU A 39 11.18 3.17 14.53
N ASP A 40 12.42 2.93 14.93
CA ASP A 40 13.34 3.99 15.39
C ASP A 40 13.58 5.04 14.29
N TRP A 41 13.79 4.59 13.05
CA TRP A 41 13.92 5.48 11.90
C TRP A 41 12.66 6.32 11.66
N LEU A 42 11.47 5.70 11.71
CA LEU A 42 10.21 6.42 11.53
C LEU A 42 9.94 7.42 12.66
N ASN A 43 10.24 7.04 13.91
CA ASN A 43 10.13 7.91 15.07
C ASN A 43 11.12 9.08 15.03
N ALA A 44 12.32 8.88 14.47
CA ALA A 44 13.30 9.95 14.29
C ALA A 44 12.83 11.01 13.28
N ILE A 45 12.03 10.62 12.27
CA ILE A 45 11.36 11.55 11.36
C ILE A 45 10.18 12.23 12.08
N GLY A 46 9.40 11.45 12.84
CA GLY A 46 8.21 11.88 13.57
C GLY A 46 6.92 11.65 12.78
N LEU A 47 5.97 10.94 13.37
CA LEU A 47 4.73 10.52 12.69
C LEU A 47 3.87 11.69 12.19
N ASP A 48 3.87 12.82 12.89
CA ASP A 48 3.15 14.02 12.45
C ASP A 48 3.75 14.61 11.16
N ALA A 49 5.08 14.61 11.05
CA ALA A 49 5.78 15.07 9.86
C ALA A 49 5.54 14.11 8.68
N VAL A 50 5.54 12.80 8.93
CA VAL A 50 5.18 11.79 7.92
C VAL A 50 3.76 11.99 7.42
N ALA A 51 2.79 12.12 8.33
CA ALA A 51 1.40 12.32 7.97
C ALA A 51 1.19 13.62 7.16
N ALA A 52 1.86 14.71 7.54
CA ALA A 52 1.80 15.96 6.81
C ALA A 52 2.39 15.85 5.39
N HIS A 53 3.54 15.17 5.25
CA HIS A 53 4.17 14.94 3.94
C HIS A 53 3.32 14.05 3.03
N GLU A 54 2.81 12.94 3.55
CA GLU A 54 1.94 12.04 2.80
C GLU A 54 0.64 12.74 2.39
N HIS A 55 0.06 13.57 3.27
CA HIS A 55 -1.10 14.38 2.94
C HIS A 55 -0.79 15.40 1.83
N ASP A 56 0.37 16.07 1.87
CA ASP A 56 0.82 16.98 0.82
C ASP A 56 0.93 16.29 -0.55
N LEU A 57 1.51 15.09 -0.59
CA LEU A 57 1.59 14.29 -1.82
C LEU A 57 0.20 13.93 -2.36
N LEU A 58 -0.74 13.57 -1.48
CA LEU A 58 -2.11 13.25 -1.88
C LEU A 58 -2.85 14.48 -2.43
N GLU A 59 -2.73 15.63 -1.78
CA GLU A 59 -3.32 16.91 -2.22
C GLU A 59 -2.70 17.39 -3.53
N TYR A 60 -1.41 17.11 -3.76
CA TYR A 60 -0.74 17.41 -5.02
C TYR A 60 -1.17 16.48 -6.16
N ALA A 61 -1.29 15.16 -5.88
CA ALA A 61 -1.60 14.14 -6.87
C ALA A 61 -3.08 14.13 -7.29
N THR A 62 -4.00 14.27 -6.35
CA THR A 62 -5.44 14.15 -6.59
C THR A 62 -5.97 15.06 -7.72
N PRO A 63 -5.70 16.39 -7.73
CA PRO A 63 -6.17 17.25 -8.82
C PRO A 63 -5.54 16.88 -10.17
N ARG A 64 -4.24 16.57 -10.22
CA ARG A 64 -3.55 16.16 -11.45
C ARG A 64 -4.09 14.88 -12.04
N LEU A 65 -4.38 13.89 -11.20
CA LEU A 65 -5.02 12.66 -11.64
C LEU A 65 -6.43 12.92 -12.20
N ASN A 66 -7.19 13.83 -11.59
CA ASN A 66 -8.53 14.21 -12.07
C ASN A 66 -8.51 15.01 -13.37
N GLU A 67 -7.39 15.60 -13.76
CA GLU A 67 -7.24 16.29 -15.06
C GLU A 67 -7.13 15.29 -16.24
N ILE A 68 -6.79 14.03 -15.99
CA ILE A 68 -6.61 13.01 -17.03
C ILE A 68 -7.98 12.54 -17.54
N PRO A 69 -8.31 12.73 -18.84
CA PRO A 69 -9.61 12.36 -19.39
C PRO A 69 -9.89 10.86 -19.23
N GLY A 70 -11.07 10.54 -18.69
CA GLY A 70 -11.51 9.17 -18.47
C GLY A 70 -10.90 8.48 -17.24
N LEU A 71 -9.96 9.12 -16.53
CA LEU A 71 -9.49 8.63 -15.23
C LEU A 71 -10.55 8.93 -14.16
N LYS A 72 -10.84 7.94 -13.32
CA LYS A 72 -11.73 8.09 -12.17
C LYS A 72 -11.08 7.54 -10.90
N ILE A 73 -10.89 8.40 -9.91
CA ILE A 73 -10.44 8.01 -8.57
C ILE A 73 -11.59 7.33 -7.81
N MET A 74 -11.25 6.22 -7.17
CA MET A 74 -12.12 5.42 -6.32
C MET A 74 -11.80 5.69 -4.85
N GLY A 75 -12.78 6.18 -4.10
CA GLY A 75 -12.61 6.55 -2.69
C GLY A 75 -12.06 7.98 -2.51
N THR A 76 -12.97 8.92 -2.31
CA THR A 76 -12.72 10.37 -2.16
C THR A 76 -13.17 10.86 -0.78
N ALA A 77 -12.96 10.04 0.26
CA ALA A 77 -13.22 10.46 1.64
C ALA A 77 -12.38 11.70 1.98
N ARG A 78 -12.94 12.59 2.82
CA ARG A 78 -12.28 13.83 3.24
C ARG A 78 -10.92 13.56 3.89
N ASP A 79 -10.92 12.62 4.82
CA ASP A 79 -9.73 12.23 5.56
C ASP A 79 -9.34 10.82 5.10
N LYS A 80 -8.20 10.69 4.42
CA LYS A 80 -7.69 9.42 3.88
C LYS A 80 -6.16 9.40 3.80
N ALA A 81 -5.59 8.19 3.85
CA ALA A 81 -4.16 7.98 3.61
C ALA A 81 -3.76 8.30 2.17
N ALA A 82 -2.46 8.51 1.94
CA ALA A 82 -1.88 8.93 0.67
C ALA A 82 -1.87 7.82 -0.40
N LEU A 83 -3.06 7.47 -0.89
CA LEU A 83 -3.24 6.54 -1.99
C LEU A 83 -4.40 6.96 -2.90
N ALA A 84 -4.23 6.64 -4.19
CA ALA A 84 -5.25 6.78 -5.21
C ALA A 84 -5.44 5.44 -5.90
N ALA A 85 -6.58 4.80 -5.65
CA ALA A 85 -7.08 3.73 -6.51
C ALA A 85 -7.89 4.36 -7.64
N PHE A 86 -7.71 3.92 -8.88
CA PHE A 86 -8.36 4.52 -10.04
C PHE A 86 -8.62 3.51 -11.15
N THR A 87 -9.54 3.90 -12.04
CA THR A 87 -9.81 3.26 -13.32
C THR A 87 -9.63 4.26 -14.44
N MET A 88 -9.35 3.82 -15.67
CA MET A 88 -9.36 4.68 -16.85
C MET A 88 -10.33 4.10 -17.87
N GLN A 89 -11.24 4.93 -18.40
CA GLN A 89 -12.30 4.50 -19.31
C GLN A 89 -11.72 3.78 -20.53
N GLY A 90 -12.22 2.57 -20.81
CA GLY A 90 -11.79 1.77 -21.97
C GLY A 90 -10.45 1.04 -21.79
N ILE A 91 -9.77 1.19 -20.66
CA ILE A 91 -8.43 0.61 -20.44
C ILE A 91 -8.47 -0.34 -19.24
N HIS A 92 -8.00 -1.58 -19.43
CA HIS A 92 -7.96 -2.55 -18.35
C HIS A 92 -6.87 -2.17 -17.33
N PRO A 93 -7.12 -2.24 -16.01
CA PRO A 93 -6.12 -1.87 -15.00
C PRO A 93 -4.76 -2.57 -15.12
N HIS A 94 -4.73 -3.81 -15.62
CA HIS A 94 -3.47 -4.53 -15.89
C HIS A 94 -2.64 -3.90 -17.01
N ASP A 95 -3.28 -3.34 -18.04
CA ASP A 95 -2.58 -2.66 -19.13
C ASP A 95 -1.96 -1.36 -18.62
N ILE A 96 -2.71 -0.60 -17.79
CA ILE A 96 -2.19 0.58 -17.09
C ILE A 96 -0.93 0.21 -16.31
N GLY A 97 -0.99 -0.84 -15.47
CA GLY A 97 0.16 -1.27 -14.68
C GLY A 97 1.37 -1.69 -15.53
N THR A 98 1.13 -2.39 -16.63
CA THR A 98 2.20 -2.85 -17.54
C THR A 98 2.89 -1.71 -18.27
N ILE A 99 2.13 -0.68 -18.67
CA ILE A 99 2.68 0.48 -19.37
C ILE A 99 3.43 1.38 -18.39
N LEU A 100 2.88 1.61 -17.20
CA LEU A 100 3.56 2.39 -16.16
C LEU A 100 4.89 1.73 -15.75
N ASP A 101 4.95 0.40 -15.65
CA ASP A 101 6.19 -0.34 -15.38
C ASP A 101 7.28 -0.07 -16.44
N ARG A 102 6.91 0.00 -17.73
CA ARG A 102 7.84 0.36 -18.82
C ARG A 102 8.34 1.80 -18.73
N GLU A 103 7.57 2.67 -18.11
CA GLU A 103 7.93 4.07 -17.83
C GLU A 103 8.69 4.22 -16.49
N GLY A 104 9.01 3.11 -15.82
CA GLY A 104 9.71 3.11 -14.53
C GLY A 104 8.81 3.45 -13.34
N VAL A 105 7.48 3.46 -13.51
CA VAL A 105 6.50 3.78 -12.46
C VAL A 105 5.86 2.50 -11.93
N ALA A 106 6.20 2.15 -10.69
CA ALA A 106 5.64 0.97 -10.04
C ALA A 106 4.29 1.25 -9.40
N ILE A 107 3.22 0.62 -9.90
CA ILE A 107 1.89 0.61 -9.29
C ILE A 107 1.37 -0.81 -9.11
N ARG A 108 0.24 -0.97 -8.41
CA ARG A 108 -0.47 -2.26 -8.33
C ARG A 108 -1.76 -2.20 -9.13
N ALA A 109 -2.00 -3.23 -9.94
CA ALA A 109 -3.29 -3.47 -10.59
C ALA A 109 -3.95 -4.74 -10.05
N GLY A 110 -5.27 -4.71 -9.87
CA GLY A 110 -6.07 -5.87 -9.48
C GLY A 110 -7.09 -5.55 -8.40
N HIS A 111 -7.36 -6.55 -7.56
CA HIS A 111 -8.37 -6.46 -6.49
C HIS A 111 -7.83 -5.92 -5.17
N HIS A 112 -6.51 -5.79 -5.01
CA HIS A 112 -5.84 -5.36 -3.76
C HIS A 112 -6.26 -6.17 -2.53
N CYS A 113 -6.49 -7.47 -2.70
CA CYS A 113 -7.03 -8.36 -1.67
C CYS A 113 -8.41 -7.92 -1.12
N ALA A 114 -9.16 -7.11 -1.86
CA ALA A 114 -10.43 -6.48 -1.47
C ALA A 114 -11.53 -6.67 -2.52
N GLN A 115 -11.74 -7.91 -3.00
CA GLN A 115 -12.73 -8.23 -4.05
C GLN A 115 -14.16 -7.71 -3.76
N PRO A 116 -14.70 -7.78 -2.51
CA PRO A 116 -16.03 -7.22 -2.22
C PRO A 116 -16.12 -5.70 -2.46
N VAL A 117 -15.02 -4.96 -2.29
CA VAL A 117 -14.97 -3.52 -2.60
C VAL A 117 -15.07 -3.28 -4.10
N MET A 118 -14.42 -4.13 -4.91
CA MET A 118 -14.53 -4.07 -6.37
C MET A 118 -15.98 -4.31 -6.84
N GLN A 119 -16.63 -5.32 -6.26
CA GLN A 119 -18.06 -5.59 -6.49
C GLN A 119 -18.95 -4.41 -6.10
N ARG A 120 -18.72 -3.82 -4.92
CA ARG A 120 -19.44 -2.63 -4.40
C ARG A 120 -19.35 -1.44 -5.36
N TYR A 121 -18.20 -1.24 -6.00
CA TYR A 121 -17.94 -0.17 -6.96
C TYR A 121 -18.31 -0.54 -8.41
N GLY A 122 -18.68 -1.79 -8.68
CA GLY A 122 -19.04 -2.26 -10.03
C GLY A 122 -17.88 -2.30 -11.01
N VAL A 123 -16.65 -2.50 -10.52
CA VAL A 123 -15.44 -2.59 -11.35
C VAL A 123 -14.79 -3.96 -11.18
N PRO A 124 -14.19 -4.55 -12.22
CA PRO A 124 -13.49 -5.84 -12.08
C PRO A 124 -12.18 -5.70 -11.29
N ALA A 125 -11.49 -4.56 -11.44
CA ALA A 125 -10.23 -4.26 -10.78
C ALA A 125 -9.97 -2.74 -10.79
N THR A 126 -8.94 -2.30 -10.08
CA THR A 126 -8.42 -0.93 -10.15
C THR A 126 -6.89 -0.93 -10.27
N ALA A 127 -6.34 0.14 -10.84
CA ALA A 127 -4.94 0.51 -10.64
C ALA A 127 -4.81 1.28 -9.32
N ARG A 128 -3.67 1.21 -8.65
CA ARG A 128 -3.45 1.90 -7.38
C ARG A 128 -2.01 2.42 -7.26
N ALA A 129 -1.89 3.72 -7.10
CA ALA A 129 -0.69 4.38 -6.60
C ALA A 129 -0.83 4.58 -5.09
N SER A 130 0.19 4.22 -4.33
CA SER A 130 0.24 4.33 -2.86
C SER A 130 1.56 4.98 -2.49
N PHE A 131 1.50 6.18 -1.93
CA PHE A 131 2.65 6.98 -1.56
C PHE A 131 3.09 6.65 -0.13
N ALA A 132 4.36 6.90 0.15
CA ALA A 132 4.98 6.75 1.45
C ALA A 132 5.86 7.96 1.77
N VAL A 133 6.39 8.01 3.00
CA VAL A 133 7.27 9.08 3.51
C VAL A 133 8.45 9.46 2.58
N TYR A 134 8.95 8.54 1.78
CA TYR A 134 10.11 8.77 0.90
C TYR A 134 9.74 9.23 -0.51
N ASN A 135 8.45 9.24 -0.86
CA ASN A 135 8.03 9.68 -2.19
C ASN A 135 8.10 11.20 -2.34
N THR A 136 8.20 11.66 -3.58
CA THR A 136 8.33 13.09 -3.92
C THR A 136 7.23 13.57 -4.87
N ARG A 137 7.06 14.89 -4.97
CA ARG A 137 6.17 15.50 -5.97
C ARG A 137 6.65 15.23 -7.40
N ASP A 138 7.96 15.15 -7.63
CA ASP A 138 8.53 14.82 -8.94
C ASP A 138 8.12 13.39 -9.37
N GLU A 139 8.03 12.45 -8.43
CA GLU A 139 7.51 11.11 -8.70
C GLU A 139 5.99 11.10 -8.96
N VAL A 140 5.23 12.02 -8.34
CA VAL A 140 3.82 12.25 -8.69
C VAL A 140 3.71 12.75 -10.14
N ASP A 141 4.57 13.70 -10.53
CA ASP A 141 4.58 14.23 -11.88
C ASP A 141 4.99 13.15 -12.90
N ALA A 142 5.94 12.28 -12.56
CA ALA A 142 6.30 11.12 -13.37
C ALA A 142 5.13 10.12 -13.54
N LEU A 143 4.39 9.84 -12.46
CA LEU A 143 3.17 9.03 -12.51
C LEU A 143 2.12 9.64 -13.45
N VAL A 144 1.87 10.95 -13.32
CA VAL A 144 0.88 11.67 -14.14
C VAL A 144 1.29 11.65 -15.61
N ALA A 145 2.56 11.94 -15.92
CA ALA A 145 3.09 11.89 -17.28
C ALA A 145 2.96 10.48 -17.90
N ALA A 146 3.25 9.42 -17.14
CA ALA A 146 3.08 8.04 -17.60
C ALA A 146 1.60 7.70 -17.87
N LEU A 147 0.67 8.20 -17.05
CA LEU A 147 -0.77 8.00 -17.26
C LEU A 147 -1.31 8.74 -18.49
N TRP A 148 -0.74 9.90 -18.85
CA TRP A 148 -1.04 10.55 -20.12
C TRP A 148 -0.60 9.71 -21.32
N LYS A 149 0.59 9.11 -21.26
CA LYS A 149 1.04 8.16 -22.30
C LYS A 149 0.12 6.94 -22.42
N VAL A 150 -0.35 6.41 -21.29
CA VAL A 150 -1.38 5.35 -21.30
C VAL A 150 -2.61 5.83 -22.05
N LYS A 151 -3.09 7.06 -21.79
CA LYS A 151 -4.26 7.59 -22.48
C LYS A 151 -4.03 7.69 -23.99
N GLU A 152 -2.89 8.23 -24.42
CA GLU A 152 -2.51 8.39 -25.83
C GLU A 152 -2.41 7.05 -26.59
N LEU A 153 -1.94 5.99 -25.94
CA LEU A 153 -1.79 4.66 -26.56
C LEU A 153 -3.13 3.97 -26.86
N PHE A 154 -4.22 4.40 -26.22
CA PHE A 154 -5.56 3.82 -26.37
C PHE A 154 -6.57 4.82 -26.97
N GLU A 155 -6.10 5.95 -27.52
CA GLU A 155 -6.89 6.85 -28.37
C GLU A 155 -6.95 6.40 -29.83
#